data_AF-A0A1D8S6Y5-F1
#
_entry.id   AF-A0A1D8S6Y5-F1
#
_cell.length_a   1.000
_cell.length_b   1.000
_cell.length_c   1.000
_cell.angle_alpha   90.00
_cell.angle_beta   90.00
_cell.angle_gamma   90.00
#
_symmetry.space_group_name_H-M   'P 1'
#
loop_
_entity.id
_entity.type
_entity.pdbx_description
1 polymer ?
#
loop_
_entity_poly.entity_id
_entity_poly.type
_entity_poly.pdbx_seq_one_letter_code
_entity_poly.pdbx_strand_id
1 'polypeptide(L)'
;MYRTGHYGAALLVYAPIGFVLLAAGFDELAAVGAVVVAGGSMVPDWDQKVPFISHRGITHTIWFALLAGALLGAAGWYVGEGMAPRAQLGLAAFGALLGIVTIGAHILADALTPMGIRPFEPLGHGSYSLELTNASNPIGNGLLLVLGLLATGGAVAASREISLAFL
;
A
#
# COMPACT_ATOMS: atom_id res chain seq x y z
N MET A 1 6.62 -11.22 4.99
CA MET A 1 7.95 -11.00 4.39
C MET A 1 8.79 -10.26 5.42
N TYR A 2 10.05 -9.90 5.15
CA TYR A 2 10.76 -8.95 6.01
C TYR A 2 10.57 -7.52 5.51
N ARG A 3 10.99 -6.54 6.32
CA ARG A 3 10.72 -5.10 6.08
C ARG A 3 11.05 -4.64 4.67
N THR A 4 12.20 -5.03 4.15
CA THR A 4 12.63 -4.64 2.79
C THR A 4 11.70 -5.18 1.71
N GLY A 5 11.19 -6.41 1.86
CA GLY A 5 10.19 -6.96 0.97
C GLY A 5 8.88 -6.18 1.02
N HIS A 6 8.40 -5.80 2.21
CA HIS A 6 7.17 -5.02 2.36
C HIS A 6 7.29 -3.60 1.79
N TYR A 7 8.43 -2.92 1.96
CA TYR A 7 8.69 -1.65 1.29
C TYR A 7 8.61 -1.78 -0.23
N GLY A 8 9.23 -2.82 -0.77
CA GLY A 8 9.17 -3.13 -2.21
C GLY A 8 7.76 -3.36 -2.71
N ALA A 9 6.99 -4.20 -1.99
CA ALA A 9 5.61 -4.50 -2.35
C ALA A 9 4.72 -3.25 -2.32
N ALA A 10 4.85 -2.42 -1.27
CA ALA A 10 4.09 -1.19 -1.13
C ALA A 10 4.35 -0.24 -2.30
N LEU A 11 5.62 -0.02 -2.65
CA LEU A 11 6.00 0.81 -3.79
C LEU A 11 5.53 0.21 -5.12
N LEU A 12 5.66 -1.10 -5.31
CA LEU A 12 5.25 -1.79 -6.54
C LEU A 12 3.74 -1.68 -6.78
N VAL A 13 2.93 -1.91 -5.75
CA VAL A 13 1.46 -1.81 -5.84
C VAL A 13 1.01 -0.36 -6.01
N TYR A 14 1.70 0.60 -5.39
CA TYR A 14 1.35 2.01 -5.49
C TYR A 14 1.81 2.68 -6.78
N ALA A 15 2.87 2.19 -7.43
CA ALA A 15 3.44 2.77 -8.66
C ALA A 15 2.40 3.15 -9.73
N PRO A 16 1.41 2.30 -10.11
CA PRO A 16 0.40 2.71 -11.09
C PRO A 16 -0.50 3.87 -10.62
N ILE A 17 -0.79 3.96 -9.32
CA ILE A 17 -1.56 5.08 -8.75
C ILE A 17 -0.72 6.36 -8.78
N GLY A 18 0.55 6.27 -8.36
CA GLY A 18 1.51 7.37 -8.45
C GLY A 18 1.63 7.89 -9.88
N PHE A 19 1.76 7.00 -10.88
CA PHE A 19 1.77 7.37 -12.29
C PHE A 19 0.53 8.18 -12.71
N VAL A 20 -0.68 7.71 -12.37
CA VAL A 20 -1.92 8.41 -12.72
C VAL A 20 -1.98 9.81 -12.10
N LEU A 21 -1.56 9.94 -10.84
CA LEU A 21 -1.50 11.23 -10.15
C LEU A 21 -0.51 12.18 -10.82
N LEU A 22 0.70 11.72 -11.11
CA LEU A 22 1.72 12.50 -11.81
C LEU A 22 1.27 12.92 -13.21
N ALA A 23 0.69 12.00 -13.99
CA ALA A 23 0.18 12.31 -15.33
C ALA A 23 -0.99 13.30 -15.31
N ALA A 24 -1.71 13.40 -14.19
CA ALA A 24 -2.77 14.38 -13.97
C ALA A 24 -2.28 15.68 -13.30
N GLY A 25 -0.97 15.84 -13.07
CA GLY A 25 -0.36 17.03 -12.48
C GLY A 25 -0.48 17.14 -10.95
N PHE A 26 -0.78 16.04 -10.25
CA PHE A 26 -0.86 16.00 -8.79
C PHE A 26 0.43 15.46 -8.16
N ASP A 27 1.55 16.15 -8.41
CA ASP A 27 2.88 15.71 -8.05
C ASP A 27 3.06 15.52 -6.53
N GLU A 28 2.56 16.46 -5.73
CA GLU A 28 2.67 16.39 -4.27
C GLU A 28 1.86 15.21 -3.70
N LEU A 29 0.66 14.95 -4.24
CA LEU A 29 -0.15 13.82 -3.80
C LEU A 29 0.52 12.49 -4.19
N ALA A 30 1.12 12.39 -5.37
CA ALA A 30 1.88 11.22 -5.78
C ALA A 30 3.05 10.93 -4.82
N ALA A 31 3.81 11.98 -4.46
CA ALA A 31 4.93 11.85 -3.53
C ALA A 31 4.48 11.49 -2.11
N VAL A 32 3.45 12.18 -1.58
CA VAL A 32 2.88 11.90 -0.26
C VAL A 32 2.36 10.46 -0.20
N GLY A 33 1.65 10.01 -1.23
CA GLY A 33 1.14 8.65 -1.26
C GLY A 33 2.25 7.60 -1.22
N ALA A 34 3.34 7.79 -1.98
CA ALA A 34 4.50 6.90 -1.95
C ALA A 34 5.14 6.82 -0.55
N VAL A 35 5.27 7.97 0.14
CA VAL A 35 5.79 8.02 1.51
C VAL A 35 4.86 7.30 2.48
N VAL A 36 3.55 7.53 2.39
CA VAL A 36 2.55 6.92 3.28
C VAL A 36 2.52 5.40 3.11
N VAL A 37 2.44 4.88 1.89
CA VAL A 37 2.36 3.42 1.66
C VAL A 37 3.64 2.71 2.06
N ALA A 38 4.82 3.29 1.76
CA ALA A 38 6.09 2.70 2.14
C ALA A 38 6.30 2.77 3.66
N GLY A 39 6.05 3.93 4.27
CA GLY A 39 6.20 4.14 5.72
C GLY A 39 5.21 3.34 6.55
N GLY A 40 3.97 3.17 6.06
CA GLY A 40 2.91 2.39 6.70
C GLY A 40 2.95 0.89 6.40
N SER A 41 3.82 0.43 5.50
CA SER A 41 3.85 -0.97 5.04
C SER A 41 4.10 -2.01 6.13
N MET A 42 4.61 -1.61 7.31
CA MET A 42 4.85 -2.50 8.45
C MET A 42 3.78 -2.43 9.53
N VAL A 43 2.72 -1.62 9.34
CA VAL A 43 1.66 -1.45 10.34
C VAL A 43 0.99 -2.78 10.71
N PRO A 44 0.64 -3.69 9.78
CA PRO A 44 0.07 -4.99 10.15
C PRO A 44 0.94 -5.80 11.11
N ASP A 45 2.26 -5.85 10.85
CA ASP A 45 3.25 -6.61 11.65
C ASP A 45 3.56 -5.99 13.02
N TRP A 46 2.98 -4.85 13.36
CA TRP A 46 3.03 -4.36 14.74
C TRP A 46 2.26 -5.30 15.67
N ASP A 47 1.38 -6.17 15.14
CA ASP A 47 0.73 -7.25 15.88
C ASP A 47 1.71 -8.14 16.66
N GLN A 48 2.91 -8.39 16.12
CA GLN A 48 3.96 -9.18 16.77
C GLN A 48 4.44 -8.58 18.11
N LYS A 49 4.11 -7.31 18.37
CA LYS A 49 4.50 -6.57 19.58
C LYS A 49 3.32 -6.28 20.50
N VAL A 50 2.09 -6.65 20.12
CA VAL A 50 0.90 -6.38 20.90
C VAL A 50 0.41 -7.69 21.54
N PRO A 51 0.40 -7.80 22.88
CA PRO A 51 -0.15 -8.96 23.55
C PRO A 51 -1.59 -9.26 23.09
N PHE A 52 -1.92 -10.54 22.98
CA PHE A 52 -3.25 -11.05 22.60
C PHE A 52 -3.69 -10.79 21.16
N ILE A 53 -2.86 -10.17 20.31
CA ILE A 53 -3.10 -10.12 18.87
C ILE A 53 -2.24 -11.20 18.19
N SER A 54 -2.89 -12.14 17.52
CA SER A 54 -2.20 -13.17 16.74
C SER A 54 -1.56 -12.55 15.49
N HIS A 55 -0.29 -12.90 15.24
CA HIS A 55 0.36 -12.52 13.99
C HIS A 55 -0.38 -13.12 12.79
N ARG A 56 -0.64 -12.31 11.77
CA ARG A 56 -1.49 -12.66 10.60
C ARG A 56 -2.95 -12.95 10.95
N GLY A 57 -3.40 -12.42 12.08
CA GLY A 57 -4.81 -12.38 12.46
C GLY A 57 -5.50 -11.16 11.85
N ILE A 58 -6.27 -10.44 12.66
CA ILE A 58 -7.16 -9.36 12.20
C ILE A 58 -6.43 -8.26 11.41
N THR A 59 -5.17 -7.96 11.74
CA THR A 59 -4.30 -6.96 11.08
C THR A 59 -3.92 -7.32 9.64
N HIS A 60 -4.07 -8.57 9.22
CA HIS A 60 -3.73 -9.05 7.88
C HIS A 60 -4.98 -9.44 7.09
N THR A 61 -6.08 -8.70 7.30
CA THR A 61 -7.39 -8.93 6.66
C THR A 61 -7.84 -7.77 5.80
N ILE A 62 -8.79 -8.03 4.90
CA ILE A 62 -9.47 -6.98 4.14
C ILE A 62 -10.21 -6.00 5.07
N TRP A 63 -10.65 -6.45 6.24
CA TRP A 63 -11.37 -5.62 7.21
C TRP A 63 -10.44 -4.58 7.83
N PHE A 64 -9.20 -4.97 8.13
CA PHE A 64 -8.18 -4.02 8.57
C PHE A 64 -7.76 -3.06 7.46
N ALA A 65 -7.72 -3.52 6.21
CA ALA A 65 -7.50 -2.63 5.06
C ALA A 65 -8.63 -1.59 4.91
N LEU A 66 -9.89 -2.00 5.08
CA LEU A 66 -11.04 -1.10 5.06
C LEU A 66 -11.04 -0.14 6.26
N LEU A 67 -10.65 -0.59 7.45
CA LEU A 67 -10.49 0.26 8.62
C LEU A 67 -9.39 1.31 8.39
N ALA A 68 -8.21 0.91 7.91
CA ALA A 68 -7.13 1.82 7.58
C ALA A 68 -7.57 2.84 6.50
N GLY A 69 -8.31 2.38 5.49
CA GLY A 69 -8.93 3.24 4.49
C GLY A 69 -9.91 4.25 5.11
N ALA A 70 -10.82 3.81 5.98
CA ALA A 70 -11.75 4.70 6.65
C ALA A 70 -11.03 5.76 7.50
N LEU A 71 -10.00 5.37 8.25
CA LEU A 71 -9.20 6.27 9.09
C LEU A 71 -8.44 7.31 8.26
N LEU A 72 -7.70 6.88 7.23
CA LEU A 72 -6.97 7.80 6.38
C LEU A 72 -7.90 8.63 5.48
N GLY A 73 -9.06 8.10 5.10
CA GLY A 73 -10.10 8.85 4.39
C GLY A 73 -10.71 9.95 5.27
N ALA A 74 -10.99 9.66 6.54
CA ALA A 74 -11.42 10.67 7.51
C ALA A 74 -10.33 11.73 7.73
N ALA A 75 -9.05 11.34 7.81
CA ALA A 75 -7.94 12.27 7.88
C ALA A 75 -7.86 13.17 6.63
N GLY A 76 -8.02 12.60 5.43
CA GLY A 76 -8.07 13.35 4.17
C GLY A 76 -9.24 14.34 4.12
N TRP A 77 -10.43 13.93 4.59
CA TRP A 77 -11.59 14.81 4.72
C TRP A 77 -11.31 16.00 5.65
N TYR A 78 -10.69 15.74 6.80
CA TYR A 78 -10.31 16.77 7.77
C TYR A 78 -9.26 17.73 7.20
N VAL A 79 -8.23 17.21 6.53
CA VAL A 79 -7.21 18.05 5.86
C VAL A 79 -7.84 18.94 4.77
N GLY A 80 -8.88 18.47 4.09
CA GLY A 80 -9.62 19.22 3.08
C GLY A 80 -10.66 20.20 3.63
N GLU A 81 -10.77 20.39 4.95
CA GLU A 81 -11.74 21.31 5.53
C GLU A 81 -11.54 22.74 5.02
N GLY A 82 -12.64 23.41 4.63
CA GLY A 82 -12.61 24.75 4.05
C GLY A 82 -12.27 24.80 2.54
N MET A 83 -11.91 23.67 1.92
CA MET A 83 -11.78 23.58 0.47
C MET A 83 -13.16 23.48 -0.23
N ALA A 84 -13.16 23.62 -1.56
CA ALA A 84 -14.36 23.32 -2.36
C ALA A 84 -14.79 21.85 -2.15
N PRO A 85 -16.11 21.54 -2.14
CA PRO A 85 -16.60 20.20 -1.80
C PRO A 85 -15.97 19.06 -2.61
N ARG A 86 -15.71 19.29 -3.91
CA ARG A 86 -15.06 18.30 -4.77
C ARG A 86 -13.60 18.01 -4.38
N ALA A 87 -12.86 19.04 -3.96
CA ALA A 87 -11.47 18.88 -3.53
C ALA A 87 -11.40 18.16 -2.18
N GLN A 88 -12.27 18.51 -1.23
CA GLN A 88 -12.37 17.83 0.06
C GLN A 88 -12.73 16.35 -0.09
N LEU A 89 -13.71 16.03 -0.95
CA LEU A 89 -14.04 14.66 -1.32
C LEU A 89 -12.87 13.93 -1.99
N GLY A 90 -12.11 14.64 -2.84
CA GLY A 90 -10.91 14.10 -3.49
C GLY A 90 -9.83 13.69 -2.49
N LEU A 91 -9.55 14.54 -1.49
CA LEU A 91 -8.59 14.22 -0.43
C LEU A 91 -9.08 13.07 0.47
N ALA A 92 -10.37 13.02 0.78
CA ALA A 92 -10.95 11.90 1.52
C ALA A 92 -10.82 10.58 0.75
N ALA A 93 -11.14 10.58 -0.56
CA ALA A 93 -11.00 9.41 -1.41
C ALA A 93 -9.53 8.98 -1.56
N PHE A 94 -8.62 9.94 -1.71
CA PHE A 94 -7.19 9.68 -1.78
C PHE A 94 -6.67 9.05 -0.49
N GLY A 95 -6.99 9.60 0.67
CA GLY A 95 -6.62 9.01 1.97
C GLY A 95 -7.16 7.59 2.13
N ALA A 96 -8.42 7.35 1.76
CA ALA A 96 -9.01 6.02 1.81
C ALA A 96 -8.29 5.00 0.91
N LEU A 97 -7.93 5.42 -0.30
CA LEU A 97 -7.14 4.62 -1.23
C LEU A 97 -5.77 4.27 -0.63
N LEU A 98 -5.06 5.24 -0.03
CA LEU A 98 -3.76 4.99 0.60
C LEU A 98 -3.85 3.96 1.72
N GLY A 99 -4.88 4.02 2.57
CA GLY A 99 -5.07 3.04 3.65
C GLY A 99 -5.28 1.63 3.12
N ILE A 100 -6.17 1.48 2.13
CA ILE A 100 -6.45 0.18 1.50
C ILE A 100 -5.20 -0.36 0.80
N VAL A 101 -4.50 0.48 0.03
CA VAL A 101 -3.29 0.08 -0.72
C VAL A 101 -2.15 -0.31 0.23
N THR A 102 -1.94 0.43 1.31
CA THR A 102 -0.88 0.14 2.29
C THR A 102 -1.04 -1.25 2.89
N ILE A 103 -2.24 -1.55 3.41
CA ILE A 103 -2.52 -2.85 4.03
C ILE A 103 -2.63 -3.95 2.98
N GLY A 104 -3.26 -3.68 1.84
CA GLY A 104 -3.37 -4.63 0.73
C GLY A 104 -2.02 -5.07 0.20
N ALA A 105 -1.08 -4.14 -0.01
CA ALA A 105 0.28 -4.46 -0.45
C ALA A 105 1.04 -5.31 0.57
N HIS A 106 0.83 -5.07 1.87
CA HIS A 106 1.39 -5.90 2.93
C HIS A 106 0.85 -7.34 2.84
N ILE A 107 -0.47 -7.49 2.75
CA ILE A 107 -1.15 -8.80 2.63
C ILE A 107 -0.68 -9.54 1.37
N LEU A 108 -0.55 -8.85 0.24
CA LEU A 108 -0.03 -9.45 -1.01
C LEU A 108 1.42 -9.92 -0.84
N ALA A 109 2.27 -9.15 -0.17
CA ALA A 109 3.65 -9.57 0.10
C ALA A 109 3.70 -10.83 0.99
N ASP A 110 2.80 -10.94 1.96
CA ASP A 110 2.71 -12.10 2.84
C ASP A 110 2.16 -13.35 2.15
N ALA A 111 1.26 -13.18 1.17
CA ALA A 111 0.77 -14.27 0.32
C ALA A 111 1.89 -14.92 -0.52
N LEU A 112 3.01 -14.23 -0.76
CA LEU A 112 4.17 -14.80 -1.46
C LEU A 112 4.90 -15.88 -0.64
N THR A 113 4.65 -15.93 0.68
CA THR A 113 5.40 -16.76 1.63
C THR A 113 4.63 -18.02 2.02
N PRO A 114 5.30 -19.14 2.34
CA PRO A 114 4.61 -20.39 2.73
C PRO A 114 3.62 -20.26 3.89
N MET A 115 3.86 -19.34 4.83
CA MET A 115 2.93 -19.09 5.95
C MET A 115 1.57 -18.55 5.47
N GLY A 116 1.51 -17.92 4.29
CA GLY A 116 0.26 -17.47 3.65
C GLY A 116 -0.52 -16.41 4.42
N ILE A 117 -1.74 -16.17 3.97
CA ILE A 117 -2.67 -15.18 4.53
C ILE A 117 -4.08 -15.76 4.64
N ARG A 118 -4.90 -15.17 5.50
CA ARG A 118 -6.34 -15.47 5.63
C ARG A 118 -7.16 -14.19 5.57
N PRO A 119 -7.24 -13.56 4.38
CA PRO A 119 -7.66 -12.18 4.25
C PRO A 119 -9.12 -11.94 4.64
N PHE A 120 -9.95 -12.98 4.67
CA PHE A 120 -11.38 -12.90 4.96
C PHE A 120 -11.76 -13.32 6.38
N GLU A 121 -10.82 -13.77 7.22
CA GLU A 121 -11.12 -14.07 8.63
C GLU A 121 -11.64 -12.82 9.37
N PRO A 122 -12.54 -12.97 10.36
CA PRO A 122 -13.13 -14.22 10.84
C PRO A 122 -14.37 -14.67 10.03
N LEU A 123 -14.81 -13.88 9.05
CA LEU A 123 -16.05 -14.13 8.29
C LEU A 123 -15.88 -15.16 7.16
N GLY A 124 -14.63 -15.45 6.77
CA GLY A 124 -14.27 -16.52 5.84
C GLY A 124 -13.11 -17.35 6.38
N HIS A 125 -12.94 -18.56 5.83
CA HIS A 125 -11.98 -19.56 6.33
C HIS A 125 -10.90 -19.95 5.31
N GLY A 126 -10.79 -19.21 4.19
CA GLY A 126 -9.82 -19.49 3.13
C GLY A 126 -8.40 -19.06 3.51
N SER A 127 -7.43 -19.94 3.29
CA SER A 127 -6.00 -19.64 3.37
C SER A 127 -5.41 -19.56 1.97
N TYR A 128 -4.57 -18.56 1.72
CA TYR A 128 -3.95 -18.30 0.43
C TYR A 128 -2.44 -18.17 0.58
N SER A 129 -1.69 -18.91 -0.23
CA SER A 129 -0.23 -18.89 -0.27
C SER A 129 0.22 -19.24 -1.68
N LEU A 130 1.20 -18.51 -2.21
CA LEU A 130 1.86 -18.80 -3.48
C LEU A 130 3.15 -19.60 -3.30
N GLU A 131 3.65 -19.72 -2.06
CA GLU A 131 4.86 -20.47 -1.71
C GLU A 131 6.10 -20.12 -2.55
N LEU A 132 6.21 -18.89 -3.06
CA LEU A 132 7.27 -18.48 -3.98
C LEU A 132 8.62 -18.31 -3.29
N THR A 133 8.62 -17.82 -2.05
CA THR A 133 9.85 -17.57 -1.31
C THR A 133 9.62 -17.55 0.20
N ASN A 134 10.59 -18.03 0.97
CA ASN A 134 10.54 -17.90 2.42
C ASN A 134 10.62 -16.43 2.84
N ALA A 135 9.88 -16.05 3.89
CA ALA A 135 9.87 -14.69 4.40
C ALA A 135 11.28 -14.17 4.76
N SER A 136 12.17 -15.06 5.21
CA SER A 136 13.54 -14.79 5.59
C SER A 136 14.54 -14.76 4.42
N ASN A 137 14.12 -15.08 3.19
CA ASN A 137 15.03 -15.12 2.04
C ASN A 137 15.47 -13.69 1.65
N PRO A 138 16.76 -13.33 1.83
CA PRO A 138 17.22 -11.96 1.53
C PRO A 138 17.11 -11.62 0.05
N ILE A 139 17.26 -12.59 -0.86
CA ILE A 139 17.14 -12.37 -2.30
C ILE A 139 15.68 -12.05 -2.65
N GLY A 140 14.71 -12.79 -2.10
CA GLY A 140 13.29 -12.54 -2.34
C GLY A 140 12.86 -11.14 -1.87
N ASN A 141 13.30 -10.75 -0.67
CA ASN A 141 13.04 -9.40 -0.15
C ASN A 141 13.73 -8.31 -0.98
N GLY A 142 14.99 -8.53 -1.38
CA GLY A 142 15.74 -7.58 -2.20
C GLY A 142 15.17 -7.40 -3.59
N LEU A 143 14.76 -8.49 -4.26
CA LEU A 143 14.12 -8.43 -5.58
C LEU A 143 12.82 -7.64 -5.52
N LEU A 144 11.98 -7.87 -4.51
CA LEU A 144 10.72 -7.15 -4.36
C LEU A 144 10.96 -5.64 -4.15
N LEU A 145 12.01 -5.29 -3.38
CA LEU A 145 12.45 -3.89 -3.22
C LEU A 145 12.90 -3.28 -4.56
N VAL A 146 13.77 -3.96 -5.29
CA VAL A 146 14.27 -3.49 -6.60
C VAL A 146 13.10 -3.31 -7.57
N LEU A 147 12.18 -4.27 -7.65
CA LEU A 147 11.00 -4.16 -8.50
C LEU A 147 10.12 -2.97 -8.12
N GLY A 148 9.87 -2.74 -6.83
CA GLY A 148 9.12 -1.58 -6.36
C GLY A 148 9.78 -0.25 -6.72
N LEU A 149 11.10 -0.15 -6.56
CA LEU A 149 11.87 1.03 -6.94
C LEU A 149 11.85 1.28 -8.46
N LEU A 150 12.04 0.21 -9.26
CA LEU A 150 12.00 0.31 -10.72
C LEU A 150 10.60 0.69 -11.22
N ALA A 151 9.54 0.12 -10.65
CA ALA A 151 8.16 0.48 -11.00
C ALA A 151 7.86 1.94 -10.64
N THR A 152 8.33 2.41 -9.48
CA THR A 152 8.17 3.81 -9.05
C THR A 152 8.95 4.76 -9.97
N GLY A 153 10.21 4.46 -10.28
CA GLY A 153 11.01 5.26 -11.20
C GLY A 153 10.44 5.26 -12.63
N GLY A 154 9.94 4.11 -13.08
CA GLY A 154 9.26 3.96 -14.36
C GLY A 154 7.96 4.77 -14.44
N ALA A 155 7.17 4.80 -13.36
CA ALA A 155 5.99 5.65 -13.25
C ALA A 155 6.34 7.14 -13.39
N VAL A 156 7.41 7.61 -12.74
CA VAL A 156 7.89 9.00 -12.88
C VAL A 156 8.40 9.30 -14.29
N ALA A 157 9.14 8.39 -14.90
CA ALA A 157 9.65 8.57 -16.26
C ALA A 157 8.49 8.63 -17.27
N ALA A 158 7.54 7.69 -17.18
CA ALA A 158 6.40 7.61 -18.09
C ALA A 158 5.45 8.80 -17.96
N SER A 159 5.23 9.35 -16.76
CA SER A 159 4.35 10.52 -16.59
C SER A 159 4.91 11.78 -17.24
N ARG A 160 6.24 11.93 -17.29
CA ARG A 160 6.91 13.05 -17.95
C ARG A 160 6.73 13.04 -19.46
N GLU A 161 6.82 11.87 -20.09
CA GLU A 161 6.57 11.72 -21.54
C GLU A 161 5.16 12.16 -21.92
N ILE A 162 4.17 11.83 -21.09
CA ILE A 162 2.78 12.26 -21.29
C ILE A 162 2.66 13.78 -21.14
N SER A 163 3.27 14.35 -20.09
CA SER A 163 3.19 15.78 -19.82
C SER A 163 3.83 16.61 -20.94
N LEU A 164 4.92 16.12 -21.54
CA LEU A 164 5.58 16.75 -22.69
C LEU A 164 4.77 16.66 -23.98
N ALA A 165 3.93 15.63 -24.16
CA ALA A 165 3.09 15.48 -25.34
C ALA A 165 1.92 16.49 -25.42
N PHE A 166 1.65 17.20 -24.33
CA PHE A 166 0.58 18.22 -24.24
C PHE A 166 1.10 19.67 -24.16
N LEU A 167 2.42 19.87 -24.31
CA LEU A 167 3.09 21.18 -24.41
C LEU A 167 3.51 21.45 -25.86
#